data_AF-A0A6N7IVT6-F1
#
_entry.id   AF-A0A6N7IVT6-F1
#
_cell.length_a   1.000
_cell.length_b   1.000
_cell.length_c   1.000
_cell.angle_alpha   90.00
_cell.angle_beta   90.00
_cell.angle_gamma   90.00
#
_symmetry.space_group_name_H-M   'P 1'
#
loop_
_entity.id
_entity.type
_entity.pdbx_description
1 polymer ?
#
loop_
_entity_poly.entity_id
_entity_poly.type
_entity_poly.pdbx_seq_one_letter_code
_entity_poly.pdbx_strand_id
1 'polypeptide(L)'
;LTRIPFADYIDRFVDWLTLTFGGFFDGITNGLAGTVNGIVAALGVIPSIILTLIFAGIAWWISTRGVALFTLIGFLLIDYLGYWHPMLQTLALVLTAVVISIVIGVPIGIWASQKETVRKIVTPILDLMQT
;
A
#
# COMPACT_ATOMS: atom_id res chain seq x y z
N LEU A 1 39.66 3.83 16.97
CA LEU A 1 38.26 4.28 16.93
C LEU A 1 37.42 3.20 17.58
N THR A 2 37.13 3.37 18.87
CA THR A 2 36.26 2.50 19.67
C THR A 2 34.88 2.45 19.00
N ARG A 3 34.52 1.29 18.44
CA ARG A 3 33.15 1.07 17.97
C ARG A 3 32.26 1.10 19.21
N ILE A 4 31.52 2.19 19.37
CA ILE A 4 30.46 2.30 20.37
C ILE A 4 29.49 1.13 20.03
N PRO A 5 29.21 0.19 20.95
CA PRO A 5 28.40 -1.00 20.67
C PRO A 5 26.90 -0.67 20.57
N PHE A 6 26.57 0.46 19.92
CA PHE A 6 25.21 0.94 19.72
C PHE A 6 24.40 -0.04 18.85
N ALA A 7 25.06 -0.68 17.88
CA ALA A 7 24.47 -1.76 17.09
C ALA A 7 23.99 -2.93 17.98
N ASP A 8 24.84 -3.41 18.88
CA ASP A 8 24.50 -4.55 19.75
C ASP A 8 23.31 -4.26 20.69
N TYR A 9 23.14 -3.00 21.11
CA TYR A 9 21.98 -2.60 21.93
C TYR A 9 20.69 -2.51 21.09
N ILE A 10 20.77 -2.00 19.86
CA ILE A 10 19.63 -1.94 18.95
C ILE A 10 19.21 -3.35 18.55
N ASP A 11 20.15 -4.22 18.18
CA ASP A 11 19.86 -5.59 17.75
C ASP A 11 19.14 -6.36 18.87
N ARG A 12 19.64 -6.27 20.11
CA ARG A 12 18.96 -6.88 21.28
C ARG A 12 17.57 -6.32 21.53
N PHE A 13 17.36 -5.01 21.29
CA PHE A 13 16.05 -4.39 21.44
C PHE A 13 15.08 -4.84 20.34
N VAL A 14 15.53 -4.91 19.09
CA VAL A 14 14.75 -5.40 17.95
C VAL A 14 14.41 -6.88 18.13
N ASP A 15 15.36 -7.70 18.59
CA ASP A 15 15.14 -9.11 18.89
C ASP A 15 14.11 -9.29 20.01
N TRP A 16 14.24 -8.54 21.12
CA TRP A 16 13.27 -8.57 22.21
C TRP A 16 11.87 -8.16 21.73
N LEU A 17 11.78 -7.13 20.89
CA LEU A 17 10.53 -6.63 20.33
C LEU A 17 9.92 -7.67 19.37
N THR A 18 10.71 -8.32 18.53
CA THR A 18 10.26 -9.36 17.61
C THR A 18 9.84 -10.63 18.34
N LEU A 19 10.51 -11.02 19.42
CA LEU A 19 10.13 -12.18 20.23
C LEU A 19 8.86 -11.92 21.06
N THR A 20 8.71 -10.70 21.58
CA THR A 20 7.56 -10.33 22.43
C THR A 20 6.31 -10.02 21.60
N PHE A 21 6.48 -9.31 20.47
CA PHE A 21 5.39 -8.88 19.59
C PHE A 21 5.32 -9.68 18.28
N GLY A 22 6.06 -10.78 18.14
CA GLY A 22 6.10 -11.58 16.90
C GLY A 22 4.71 -11.96 16.40
N GLY A 23 3.86 -12.50 17.29
CA GLY A 23 2.47 -12.82 16.92
C GLY A 23 1.63 -11.60 16.49
N PHE A 24 1.93 -10.41 17.00
CA PHE A 24 1.27 -9.17 16.56
C PHE A 24 1.75 -8.75 15.17
N PHE A 25 3.07 -8.77 14.91
CA PHE A 25 3.64 -8.46 13.59
C PHE A 25 3.23 -9.47 12.53
N ASP A 26 3.16 -10.76 12.88
CA ASP A 26 2.65 -11.82 12.03
C ASP A 26 1.17 -11.60 11.72
N GLY A 27 0.38 -11.18 12.72
CA GLY A 27 -1.02 -10.80 12.52
C GLY A 27 -1.20 -9.67 11.50
N ILE A 28 -0.40 -8.61 11.61
CA ILE A 28 -0.39 -7.50 10.64
C ILE A 28 0.03 -7.99 9.25
N THR A 29 1.11 -8.76 9.18
CA THR A 29 1.66 -9.28 7.91
C THR A 29 0.64 -10.16 7.21
N ASN A 30 0.02 -11.09 7.94
CA ASN A 30 -1.01 -11.97 7.41
C ASN A 30 -2.27 -11.21 6.99
N GLY A 31 -2.66 -10.18 7.75
CA GLY A 31 -3.79 -9.30 7.39
C GLY A 31 -3.53 -8.52 6.10
N LEU A 32 -2.35 -7.91 5.97
CA LEU A 32 -1.92 -7.19 4.77
C LEU A 32 -1.81 -8.12 3.57
N ALA A 33 -1.09 -9.23 3.71
CA ALA A 33 -0.91 -10.22 2.66
C ALA A 33 -2.26 -10.82 2.23
N GLY A 34 -3.13 -11.16 3.19
CA GLY A 34 -4.47 -11.66 2.92
C GLY A 34 -5.34 -10.66 2.16
N THR A 35 -5.27 -9.38 2.51
CA THR A 35 -6.01 -8.32 1.81
C THR A 35 -5.49 -8.14 0.37
N VAL A 36 -4.17 -8.01 0.20
CA VAL A 36 -3.55 -7.88 -1.12
C VAL A 36 -3.87 -9.09 -1.99
N ASN A 37 -3.64 -10.30 -1.49
CA ASN A 37 -3.91 -11.54 -2.22
C ASN A 37 -5.41 -11.70 -2.53
N GLY A 38 -6.29 -11.26 -1.63
CA GLY A 38 -7.73 -11.24 -1.85
C GLY A 38 -8.12 -10.34 -3.02
N ILE A 39 -7.55 -9.14 -3.11
CA ILE A 39 -7.78 -8.23 -4.24
C ILE A 39 -7.19 -8.80 -5.54
N VAL A 40 -5.97 -9.34 -5.50
CA VAL A 40 -5.34 -9.97 -6.67
C VAL A 40 -6.17 -11.14 -7.16
N ALA A 41 -6.68 -11.99 -6.27
CA ALA A 41 -7.54 -13.11 -6.61
C ALA A 41 -8.86 -12.62 -7.23
N ALA A 42 -9.51 -11.61 -6.62
CA ALA A 42 -10.75 -11.05 -7.12
C ALA A 42 -10.62 -10.46 -8.54
N LEU A 43 -9.54 -9.72 -8.79
CA LEU A 43 -9.26 -9.16 -10.12
C LEU A 43 -8.77 -10.22 -11.11
N GLY A 44 -8.01 -11.21 -10.63
CA GLY A 44 -7.41 -12.27 -11.45
C GLY A 44 -8.38 -13.35 -11.92
N VAL A 45 -9.57 -13.47 -11.31
CA VAL A 45 -10.65 -14.36 -11.80
C VAL A 45 -11.14 -13.92 -13.17
N ILE A 46 -11.07 -12.62 -13.47
CA ILE A 46 -11.54 -12.06 -14.74
C ILE A 46 -10.41 -12.17 -15.77
N PRO A 47 -10.68 -12.71 -16.98
CA PRO A 47 -9.70 -12.71 -18.06
C PRO A 47 -9.12 -11.32 -18.34
N SER A 48 -7.81 -11.23 -18.56
CA SER A 48 -7.09 -9.96 -18.68
C SER A 48 -7.68 -9.01 -19.73
N ILE A 49 -8.11 -9.57 -20.86
CA ILE A 49 -8.74 -8.85 -21.96
C ILE A 49 -10.06 -8.20 -21.52
N ILE A 50 -10.89 -8.91 -20.76
CA ILE A 50 -12.19 -8.39 -20.29
C ILE A 50 -11.95 -7.27 -19.28
N LEU A 51 -11.04 -7.48 -18.34
CA LEU A 51 -10.71 -6.47 -17.33
C LEU A 51 -10.13 -5.19 -17.95
N THR A 52 -9.30 -5.35 -18.97
CA THR A 52 -8.75 -4.24 -19.76
C THR A 52 -9.85 -3.45 -20.47
N LEU A 53 -10.83 -4.12 -21.08
CA LEU A 53 -11.98 -3.45 -21.71
C LEU A 53 -12.85 -2.72 -20.68
N ILE A 54 -13.03 -3.28 -19.48
CA ILE A 54 -13.74 -2.63 -18.39
C ILE A 54 -13.02 -1.33 -17.99
N PHE A 55 -11.71 -1.39 -17.72
CA PHE A 55 -10.95 -0.19 -17.35
C PHE A 55 -10.92 0.86 -18.46
N ALA A 56 -10.74 0.45 -19.72
CA ALA A 56 -10.81 1.36 -20.86
C ALA A 56 -12.21 2.00 -20.99
N GLY A 57 -13.28 1.23 -20.76
CA GLY A 57 -14.66 1.73 -20.76
C GLY A 57 -14.94 2.72 -19.64
N ILE A 58 -14.44 2.45 -18.43
CA ILE A 58 -14.50 3.39 -17.30
C ILE A 58 -13.72 4.66 -17.62
N ALA A 59 -12.51 4.54 -18.16
CA ALA A 59 -11.70 5.69 -18.57
C ALA A 59 -12.38 6.52 -19.66
N TRP A 60 -13.11 5.88 -20.59
CA TRP A 60 -13.88 6.58 -21.61
C TRP A 60 -15.05 7.36 -21.02
N TRP A 61 -15.69 6.85 -19.97
CA TRP A 61 -16.84 7.51 -19.34
C TRP A 61 -16.44 8.68 -18.44
N ILE A 62 -15.33 8.54 -17.71
CA ILE A 62 -14.89 9.51 -16.71
C ILE A 62 -13.90 10.54 -17.30
N SER A 63 -13.12 10.15 -18.30
CA SER A 63 -12.00 10.93 -18.83
C SER A 63 -12.16 11.22 -20.33
N THR A 64 -11.08 11.75 -20.94
CA THR A 64 -11.05 12.05 -22.37
C THR A 64 -10.78 10.80 -23.20
N ARG A 65 -11.19 10.84 -24.47
CA ARG A 65 -10.97 9.75 -25.44
C ARG A 65 -9.49 9.34 -25.56
N GLY A 66 -8.57 10.29 -25.39
CA GLY A 66 -7.13 10.02 -25.41
C GLY A 66 -6.67 9.15 -24.23
N VAL A 67 -7.19 9.41 -23.02
CA VAL A 67 -6.88 8.62 -21.82
C VAL A 67 -7.44 7.21 -21.93
N ALA A 68 -8.65 7.05 -22.47
CA ALA A 68 -9.26 5.75 -22.69
C ALA A 68 -8.47 4.89 -23.69
N LEU A 69 -8.02 5.48 -24.80
CA LEU A 69 -7.18 4.82 -25.79
C LEU A 69 -5.81 4.45 -25.20
N PHE A 70 -5.19 5.37 -24.45
CA PHE A 70 -3.93 5.11 -23.75
C PHE A 70 -4.06 3.97 -22.74
N THR A 71 -5.16 3.94 -21.98
CA THR A 71 -5.46 2.86 -21.02
C THR A 71 -5.57 1.53 -21.76
N LEU A 72 -6.36 1.46 -22.83
CA LEU A 72 -6.53 0.24 -23.61
C LEU A 72 -5.19 -0.29 -24.15
N ILE A 73 -4.40 0.57 -24.79
CA ILE A 73 -3.11 0.19 -25.39
C ILE A 73 -2.11 -0.19 -24.30
N GLY A 74 -2.04 0.57 -23.20
CA GLY A 74 -1.12 0.33 -22.10
C GLY A 74 -1.38 -1.01 -21.41
N PHE A 75 -2.64 -1.31 -21.08
CA PHE A 75 -2.99 -2.59 -20.46
C PHE A 75 -2.79 -3.77 -21.41
N LEU A 76 -3.09 -3.64 -22.71
CA LEU A 76 -2.78 -4.66 -23.70
C LEU A 76 -1.27 -4.90 -23.84
N LEU A 77 -0.45 -3.85 -23.75
CA LEU A 77 1.00 -3.97 -23.79
C LEU A 77 1.54 -4.68 -22.53
N ILE A 78 1.00 -4.38 -21.36
CA ILE A 78 1.35 -5.08 -20.10
C ILE A 78 1.00 -6.58 -20.20
N ASP A 79 -0.17 -6.90 -20.74
CA ASP A 79 -0.62 -8.28 -20.97
C ASP A 79 0.28 -9.00 -21.98
N TYR A 80 0.60 -8.35 -23.10
CA TYR A 80 1.50 -8.89 -24.13
C TYR A 80 2.91 -9.18 -23.61
N LEU A 81 3.42 -8.36 -22.70
CA LEU A 81 4.72 -8.56 -22.05
C LEU A 81 4.69 -9.62 -20.94
N GLY A 82 3.52 -10.18 -20.62
CA GLY A 82 3.36 -11.19 -19.57
C GLY A 82 3.41 -10.65 -18.14
N TYR A 83 3.34 -9.32 -17.95
CA TYR A 83 3.40 -8.66 -16.64
C TYR A 83 2.02 -8.44 -16.00
N TRP A 84 0.99 -9.11 -16.49
CA TRP A 84 -0.37 -8.97 -15.98
C TRP A 84 -0.48 -9.26 -14.48
N HIS A 85 0.07 -10.39 -14.03
CA HIS A 85 -0.02 -10.77 -12.62
C HIS A 85 0.77 -9.83 -11.69
N PRO A 86 2.05 -9.48 -11.97
CA PRO A 86 2.75 -8.45 -11.22
C PRO A 86 2.04 -7.08 -11.19
N MET A 87 1.39 -6.68 -12.29
CA MET A 87 0.59 -5.45 -12.33
C MET A 87 -0.61 -5.51 -11.38
N LEU A 88 -1.32 -6.65 -11.32
CA LEU A 88 -2.41 -6.82 -10.35
C LEU A 88 -1.91 -6.76 -8.90
N GLN A 89 -0.71 -7.30 -8.63
CA GLN A 89 -0.10 -7.20 -7.30
C GLN A 89 0.21 -5.75 -6.92
N THR A 90 0.77 -4.96 -7.83
CA THR A 90 1.07 -3.55 -7.54
C THR A 90 -0.21 -2.74 -7.36
N LEU A 91 -1.24 -2.98 -8.19
CA LEU A 91 -2.54 -2.34 -8.05
C LEU A 91 -3.20 -2.69 -6.71
N ALA A 92 -3.20 -3.98 -6.33
CA ALA A 92 -3.75 -4.44 -5.06
C ALA A 92 -3.01 -3.84 -3.86
N LEU A 93 -1.69 -3.73 -3.94
CA LEU A 93 -0.86 -3.10 -2.90
C LEU A 93 -1.22 -1.61 -2.75
N VAL A 94 -1.32 -0.87 -3.86
CA VAL A 94 -1.69 0.56 -3.84
C VAL A 94 -3.10 0.74 -3.27
N LEU A 95 -4.08 -0.05 -3.71
CA LEU A 95 -5.45 0.01 -3.18
C LEU A 95 -5.49 -0.28 -1.69
N THR A 96 -4.79 -1.33 -1.24
CA THR A 96 -4.69 -1.69 0.18
C THR A 96 -4.08 -0.55 0.99
N ALA A 97 -2.97 0.03 0.52
CA ALA A 97 -2.30 1.14 1.19
C ALA A 97 -3.19 2.38 1.28
N VAL A 98 -3.93 2.72 0.21
CA VAL A 98 -4.87 3.85 0.20
C VAL A 98 -6.00 3.63 1.21
N VAL A 99 -6.61 2.44 1.24
CA VAL A 99 -7.68 2.13 2.19
C VAL A 99 -7.18 2.24 3.62
N ILE A 100 -6.02 1.66 3.93
CA ILE A 100 -5.43 1.72 5.27
C ILE A 100 -5.09 3.16 5.65
N SER A 101 -4.50 3.93 4.73
CA SER A 101 -4.17 5.34 4.92
C SER A 101 -5.43 6.17 5.21
N ILE A 102 -6.54 5.92 4.52
CA ILE A 102 -7.81 6.61 4.80
C ILE A 102 -8.35 6.18 6.17
N VAL A 103 -8.42 4.89 6.45
CA VAL A 103 -9.00 4.33 7.69
C VAL A 103 -8.23 4.79 8.94
N ILE A 104 -6.91 4.91 8.85
CA ILE A 104 -6.06 5.28 10.00
C ILE A 104 -5.74 6.78 9.97
N GLY A 105 -5.31 7.29 8.82
CA GLY A 105 -4.84 8.67 8.66
C GLY A 105 -5.94 9.70 8.81
N VAL A 106 -7.15 9.46 8.31
CA VAL A 106 -8.25 10.43 8.45
C VAL A 106 -8.67 10.61 9.91
N PRO A 107 -8.93 9.55 10.71
CA PRO A 107 -9.23 9.72 12.13
C PRO A 107 -8.11 10.37 12.93
N ILE A 108 -6.84 9.99 12.68
CA ILE A 108 -5.69 10.63 13.35
C ILE A 108 -5.60 12.11 12.98
N GLY A 109 -5.81 12.45 11.71
CA GLY A 109 -5.81 13.84 11.23
C GLY A 109 -6.92 14.67 11.89
N ILE A 110 -8.13 14.14 11.98
CA ILE A 110 -9.26 14.78 12.67
C ILE A 110 -8.96 14.93 14.18
N TRP A 111 -8.31 13.95 14.80
CA TRP A 111 -8.00 14.03 16.23
C TRP A 111 -6.91 15.07 16.51
N ALA A 112 -5.89 15.14 15.65
CA ALA A 112 -4.84 16.15 15.70
C ALA A 112 -5.40 17.57 15.51
N SER A 113 -6.46 17.75 14.70
CA SER A 113 -7.10 19.05 14.52
C SER A 113 -7.88 19.52 15.76
N GLN A 114 -8.32 18.59 16.61
CA GLN A 114 -9.11 18.91 17.81
C GLN A 114 -8.27 19.04 19.09
N LYS A 115 -7.10 18.41 19.15
CA LYS A 115 -6.25 18.43 20.35
C LYS A 115 -4.81 18.86 20.04
N GLU A 116 -4.41 19.97 20.66
CA GLU A 116 -3.06 20.53 20.54
C GLU A 116 -1.97 19.54 20.99
N THR A 117 -2.26 18.68 21.98
CA THR A 117 -1.34 17.61 22.42
C THR A 117 -1.11 16.56 21.35
N VAL A 118 -2.17 16.13 20.65
CA VAL A 118 -2.07 15.11 19.59
C VAL A 118 -1.30 15.68 18.40
N ARG A 119 -1.59 16.92 18.03
CA ARG A 119 -0.84 17.65 16.99
C ARG A 119 0.66 17.69 17.28
N LYS A 120 1.06 18.06 18.49
CA LYS A 120 2.48 18.15 18.89
C LYS A 120 3.23 16.82 18.83
N ILE A 121 2.52 15.69 18.96
CA ILE A 121 3.11 14.34 18.84
C ILE A 121 3.17 13.90 17.37
N VAL A 122 2.08 14.11 16.63
CA VAL A 122 1.95 13.64 15.25
C VAL A 122 2.85 14.41 14.29
N THR A 123 2.97 15.75 14.43
CA THR A 123 3.80 16.58 13.55
C THR A 123 5.26 16.10 13.44
N PRO A 124 6.01 15.88 14.52
CA PRO A 124 7.39 15.40 14.40
C PRO A 124 7.50 13.98 13.82
N ILE A 125 6.50 13.11 14.01
CA ILE A 125 6.48 11.78 13.35
C ILE A 125 6.31 11.97 11.85
N LEU A 126 5.40 12.84 11.42
CA LEU A 126 5.20 13.15 10.01
C LEU A 126 6.43 13.82 9.38
N ASP A 127 7.13 14.68 10.11
CA ASP A 127 8.38 15.30 9.66
C ASP A 127 9.48 14.25 9.48
N LEU A 128 9.63 13.32 10.44
CA LEU A 128 10.58 12.20 10.33
C LEU A 128 10.29 11.25 9.16
N MET A 129 9.01 11.08 8.77
CA MET A 129 8.64 10.27 7.62
C MET A 129 8.89 10.99 6.28
N GLN A 130 9.05 12.31 6.31
CA GLN A 130 9.23 13.16 5.12
C GLN A 130 10.68 13.60 4.89
N THR A 131 11.58 13.48 5.87
CA THR A 131 13.05 13.70 5.75
C THR A 131 13.82 12.43 5.50
#